data_AF-A0A2D9C854-F1
#
_entry.id   AF-A0A2D9C854-F1
#
_cell.length_a   1.000
_cell.length_b   1.000
_cell.length_c   1.000
_cell.angle_alpha   90.00
_cell.angle_beta   90.00
_cell.angle_gamma   90.00
#
_symmetry.space_group_name_H-M   'P 1'
#
loop_
_entity.id
_entity.type
_entity.pdbx_description
1 polymer ?
#
loop_
_entity_poly.entity_id
_entity_poly.type
_entity_poly.pdbx_seq_one_letter_code
_entity_poly.pdbx_strand_id
1 'polypeptide(L)'
;MKKMNRIVAISSLIAFAGNASARLIIEDFLDDIGGAAFDAELDYSFQGGSWELFPGELNLWPETVDISVNSLMAGEYIESVEVQWTDFCGIGCTSIEVFGATSTATQFNATVSASETWTLSTGDIGEEILGFSLSSFEGRFERITINVVPAPASILVLMGGLVAVRRRR
;
A
#
# COMPACT_ATOMS: atom_id res chain seq x y z
N MET A 1 64.60 -10.96 14.04
CA MET A 1 63.37 -10.39 14.63
C MET A 1 62.98 -9.11 13.90
N LYS A 2 61.85 -9.10 13.20
CA LYS A 2 60.91 -7.96 13.01
C LYS A 2 59.83 -8.41 12.00
N LYS A 3 58.69 -8.87 12.53
CA LYS A 3 57.47 -9.11 11.75
C LYS A 3 56.76 -7.77 11.59
N MET A 4 56.56 -7.31 10.36
CA MET A 4 55.71 -6.16 10.05
C MET A 4 54.30 -6.66 9.73
N ASN A 5 53.38 -6.46 10.68
CA ASN A 5 51.95 -6.64 10.47
C ASN A 5 51.44 -5.51 9.56
N ARG A 6 50.94 -5.84 8.37
CA ARG A 6 50.15 -4.91 7.57
C ARG A 6 48.69 -5.03 8.00
N ILE A 7 48.23 -4.02 8.71
CA ILE A 7 46.83 -3.83 9.11
C ILE A 7 46.03 -3.52 7.85
N VAL A 8 45.05 -4.37 7.54
CA VAL A 8 44.05 -4.15 6.49
C VAL A 8 43.07 -3.10 7.01
N ALA A 9 42.99 -1.96 6.34
CA ALA A 9 41.96 -0.96 6.60
C ALA A 9 40.61 -1.51 6.15
N ILE A 10 39.76 -1.90 7.10
CA ILE A 10 38.35 -2.17 6.86
C ILE A 10 37.66 -0.80 6.89
N SER A 11 37.46 -0.20 5.73
CA SER A 11 36.57 0.95 5.58
C SER A 11 35.15 0.49 5.90
N SER A 12 34.65 0.86 7.08
CA SER A 12 33.25 0.70 7.45
C SER A 12 32.39 1.61 6.58
N LEU A 13 31.81 1.03 5.53
CA LEU A 13 30.72 1.64 4.76
C LEU A 13 29.48 1.65 5.67
N ILE A 14 29.29 2.72 6.44
CA ILE A 14 28.03 2.97 7.14
C ILE A 14 27.02 3.38 6.07
N ALA A 15 26.34 2.39 5.50
CA ALA A 15 25.12 2.63 4.75
C ALA A 15 24.05 3.03 5.76
N PHE A 16 23.57 4.26 5.68
CA PHE A 16 22.34 4.70 6.33
C PHE A 16 21.19 3.85 5.77
N ALA A 17 20.85 2.76 6.46
CA ALA A 17 19.57 2.12 6.30
C ALA A 17 18.59 2.97 7.13
N GLY A 18 17.65 3.66 6.46
CA GLY A 18 16.50 4.22 7.16
C GLY A 18 15.82 3.08 7.92
N ASN A 19 15.45 3.33 9.17
CA ASN A 19 14.68 2.35 9.94
C ASN A 19 13.26 2.35 9.37
N ALA A 20 12.92 1.33 8.58
CA ALA A 20 11.53 1.03 8.23
C ALA A 20 10.69 1.08 9.51
N SER A 21 9.64 1.89 9.49
CA SER A 21 8.78 2.14 10.66
C SER A 21 7.33 2.05 10.21
N ALA A 22 6.48 1.51 11.07
CA ALA A 22 5.05 1.46 10.77
C ALA A 22 4.51 2.87 10.54
N ARG A 23 3.77 3.07 9.46
CA ARG A 23 3.14 4.34 9.10
C ARG A 23 1.80 4.13 8.43
N LEU A 24 0.95 5.15 8.53
CA LEU A 24 -0.33 5.21 7.83
C LEU A 24 -0.22 6.25 6.72
N ILE A 25 -0.63 5.86 5.52
CA ILE A 25 -0.92 6.78 4.42
C ILE A 25 -2.43 7.00 4.46
N ILE A 26 -2.87 8.26 4.57
CA ILE A 26 -4.28 8.61 4.66
C ILE A 26 -4.57 9.65 3.61
N GLU A 27 -5.44 9.29 2.66
CA GLU A 27 -5.99 10.23 1.71
C GLU A 27 -7.46 10.48 2.06
N ASP A 28 -7.76 11.69 2.50
CA ASP A 28 -9.12 12.13 2.83
C ASP A 28 -9.60 13.10 1.75
N PHE A 29 -10.58 12.65 0.97
CA PHE A 29 -11.09 13.42 -0.14
C PHE A 29 -12.15 14.44 0.29
N LEU A 30 -12.75 14.28 1.48
CA LEU A 30 -13.84 15.11 1.98
C LEU A 30 -13.37 16.32 2.82
N ASP A 31 -12.28 16.19 3.56
CA ASP A 31 -11.80 17.23 4.49
C ASP A 31 -10.84 18.24 3.85
N ASP A 32 -10.34 17.98 2.63
CA ASP A 32 -9.46 18.91 1.91
C ASP A 32 -10.25 19.96 1.12
N ILE A 33 -10.60 21.05 1.79
CA ILE A 33 -11.30 22.23 1.24
C ILE A 33 -10.44 22.96 0.15
N GLY A 34 -9.21 22.49 -0.12
CA GLY A 34 -8.27 23.03 -1.12
C GLY A 34 -8.29 22.36 -2.50
N GLY A 35 -9.12 21.32 -2.69
CA GLY A 35 -9.04 20.42 -3.86
C GLY A 35 -8.07 19.27 -3.58
N ALA A 36 -8.27 18.12 -4.24
CA ALA A 36 -7.49 16.91 -3.98
C ALA A 36 -5.98 17.18 -4.13
N ALA A 37 -5.29 17.44 -3.02
CA ALA A 37 -3.88 17.13 -2.94
C ALA A 37 -3.81 15.62 -2.87
N PHE A 38 -3.84 14.96 -4.05
CA PHE A 38 -3.48 13.55 -4.14
C PHE A 38 -2.21 13.33 -3.34
N ASP A 39 -2.22 12.37 -2.41
CA ASP A 39 -1.03 12.11 -1.61
C ASP A 39 0.08 11.72 -2.58
N ALA A 40 1.23 12.39 -2.48
CA ALA A 40 2.38 12.12 -3.34
C ALA A 40 2.90 10.67 -3.16
N GLU A 41 2.50 9.98 -2.09
CA GLU A 41 2.82 8.58 -1.82
C GLU A 41 1.96 7.57 -2.60
N LEU A 42 0.83 7.99 -3.19
CA LEU A 42 -0.06 7.12 -3.97
C LEU A 42 0.01 7.43 -5.47
N ASP A 43 0.14 6.37 -6.27
CA ASP A 43 0.03 6.43 -7.73
C ASP A 43 -1.33 5.90 -8.18
N TYR A 44 -2.03 6.71 -8.98
CA TYR A 44 -3.33 6.39 -9.55
C TYR A 44 -3.22 6.21 -11.07
N SER A 45 -3.72 5.08 -11.58
CA SER A 45 -3.82 4.80 -13.01
C SER A 45 -5.27 4.51 -13.39
N PHE A 46 -5.87 5.40 -14.18
CA PHE A 46 -7.27 5.31 -14.60
C PHE A 46 -7.35 4.69 -16.01
N GLN A 47 -8.15 3.65 -16.17
CA GLN A 47 -8.48 3.01 -17.45
C GLN A 47 -9.96 3.19 -17.73
N GLY A 48 -10.28 3.74 -18.91
CA GLY A 48 -11.66 4.00 -19.32
C GLY A 48 -12.40 5.00 -18.42
N GLY A 49 -13.59 5.40 -18.84
CA GLY A 49 -14.47 6.22 -18.01
C GLY A 49 -14.08 7.70 -17.88
N SER A 50 -14.61 8.35 -16.84
CA SER A 50 -14.32 9.74 -16.47
C SER A 50 -14.07 9.87 -14.98
N TRP A 51 -13.34 10.92 -14.59
CA TRP A 51 -13.20 11.34 -13.22
C TRP A 51 -13.48 12.85 -13.15
N GLU A 52 -14.24 13.26 -12.13
CA GLU A 52 -14.51 14.67 -11.87
C GLU A 52 -14.23 14.96 -10.40
N LEU A 53 -13.35 15.93 -10.16
CA LEU A 53 -13.11 16.48 -8.84
C LEU A 53 -14.11 17.60 -8.59
N PHE A 54 -15.04 17.38 -7.67
CA PHE A 54 -15.83 18.44 -7.06
C PHE A 54 -15.12 18.91 -5.78
N PRO A 55 -15.42 20.12 -5.25
CA PRO A 55 -14.77 20.60 -4.03
C PRO A 55 -15.02 19.62 -2.86
N GLY A 56 -13.98 18.87 -2.50
CA GLY A 56 -14.05 17.84 -1.45
C GLY A 56 -14.73 16.53 -1.87
N GLU A 57 -14.86 16.19 -3.16
CA GLU A 57 -15.35 14.87 -3.58
C GLU A 57 -14.65 14.43 -4.87
N LEU A 58 -14.02 13.24 -4.86
CA LEU A 58 -13.54 12.58 -6.08
C LEU A 58 -14.65 11.66 -6.61
N ASN A 59 -15.36 12.14 -7.63
CA ASN A 59 -16.32 11.33 -8.35
C ASN A 59 -15.63 10.56 -9.46
N LEU A 60 -15.86 9.25 -9.45
CA LEU A 60 -15.21 8.30 -10.32
C LEU A 60 -16.27 7.51 -11.08
N TRP A 61 -16.15 7.49 -12.41
CA TRP A 61 -16.82 6.55 -13.31
C TRP A 61 -15.83 5.76 -14.17
N PRO A 62 -14.72 5.23 -13.61
CA PRO A 62 -13.70 4.49 -14.33
C PRO A 62 -14.20 3.09 -14.68
N GLU A 63 -13.69 2.54 -15.77
CA GLU A 63 -13.79 1.10 -15.99
C GLU A 63 -12.91 0.38 -14.97
N THR A 64 -11.69 0.89 -14.76
CA THR A 64 -10.76 0.43 -13.72
C THR A 64 -9.87 1.57 -13.20
N VAL A 65 -9.55 1.57 -11.91
CA VAL A 65 -8.50 2.39 -11.29
C VAL A 65 -7.54 1.49 -10.56
N ASP A 66 -6.28 1.52 -10.95
CA ASP A 66 -5.21 0.86 -10.20
C ASP A 66 -4.58 1.87 -9.24
N ILE A 67 -4.44 1.47 -7.98
CA ILE A 67 -3.88 2.27 -6.90
C ILE A 67 -2.70 1.51 -6.29
N SER A 68 -1.56 2.18 -6.21
CA SER A 68 -0.33 1.59 -5.67
C SER A 68 0.45 2.58 -4.82
N VAL A 69 1.27 2.07 -3.89
CA VAL A 69 2.13 2.91 -3.04
C VAL A 69 3.49 3.05 -3.72
N ASN A 70 3.85 4.27 -4.13
CA ASN A 70 5.10 4.55 -4.84
C ASN A 70 6.30 4.80 -3.90
N SER A 71 6.01 4.98 -2.60
CA SER A 71 6.94 5.45 -1.56
C SER A 71 7.46 4.35 -0.63
N LEU A 72 7.17 3.07 -0.92
CA LEU A 72 7.58 1.95 -0.05
C LEU A 72 9.11 1.87 0.08
N MET A 73 9.61 1.91 1.31
CA MET A 73 11.03 1.72 1.58
C MET A 73 11.40 0.24 1.54
N ALA A 74 12.69 -0.04 1.35
CA ALA A 74 13.18 -1.41 1.39
C ALA A 74 12.93 -2.04 2.79
N GLY A 75 12.15 -3.13 2.82
CA GLY A 75 11.77 -3.79 4.05
C GLY A 75 10.46 -3.31 4.65
N GLU A 76 9.65 -2.56 3.89
CA GLU A 76 8.25 -2.26 4.20
C GLU A 76 7.32 -3.07 3.30
N TYR A 77 6.11 -3.35 3.79
CA TYR A 77 5.02 -3.93 3.01
C TYR A 77 3.68 -3.32 3.45
N ILE A 78 2.68 -3.43 2.58
CA ILE A 78 1.31 -3.01 2.89
C ILE A 78 0.64 -4.12 3.70
N GLU A 79 0.31 -3.84 4.96
CA GLU A 79 -0.38 -4.78 5.85
C GLU A 79 -1.89 -4.81 5.57
N SER A 80 -2.47 -3.63 5.33
CA SER A 80 -3.90 -3.50 5.03
C SER A 80 -4.21 -2.24 4.22
N VAL A 81 -5.27 -2.34 3.44
CA VAL A 81 -5.91 -1.24 2.73
C VAL A 81 -7.33 -1.12 3.26
N GLU A 82 -7.70 0.09 3.68
CA GLU A 82 -9.06 0.46 4.03
C GLU A 82 -9.56 1.53 3.07
N VAL A 83 -10.78 1.35 2.57
CA VAL A 83 -11.41 2.24 1.61
C VAL A 83 -12.82 2.57 2.08
N GLN A 84 -13.11 3.87 2.18
CA GLN A 84 -14.42 4.41 2.47
C GLN A 84 -14.95 5.13 1.23
N TRP A 85 -16.20 4.84 0.88
CA TRP A 85 -16.81 5.27 -0.38
C TRP A 85 -18.33 5.29 -0.32
N THR A 86 -18.95 5.97 -1.27
CA THR A 86 -20.38 5.84 -1.58
C THR A 86 -20.54 5.50 -3.06
N ASP A 87 -21.19 4.38 -3.38
CA ASP A 87 -21.40 3.88 -4.75
C ASP A 87 -22.85 4.08 -5.22
N PHE A 88 -23.05 4.39 -6.50
CA PHE A 88 -24.34 4.61 -7.16
C PHE A 88 -24.64 3.61 -8.29
N CYS A 89 -23.70 2.75 -8.71
CA CYS A 89 -23.89 1.92 -9.90
C CYS A 89 -24.88 0.75 -9.73
N GLY A 90 -25.09 0.31 -8.48
CA GLY A 90 -25.98 -0.80 -8.13
C GLY A 90 -25.28 -1.88 -7.31
N ILE A 91 -26.02 -2.75 -6.60
CA ILE A 91 -25.42 -3.81 -5.76
C ILE A 91 -24.68 -4.83 -6.63
N GLY A 92 -23.44 -5.15 -6.25
CA GLY A 92 -22.59 -6.11 -6.93
C GLY A 92 -22.01 -5.65 -8.26
N CYS A 93 -22.19 -4.36 -8.61
CA CYS A 93 -21.67 -3.80 -9.84
C CYS A 93 -20.22 -3.32 -9.66
N THR A 94 -19.89 -2.74 -8.50
CA THR A 94 -18.53 -2.31 -8.21
C THR A 94 -17.74 -3.39 -7.49
N SER A 95 -16.46 -3.54 -7.86
CA SER A 95 -15.52 -4.41 -7.15
C SER A 95 -14.25 -3.69 -6.71
N ILE A 96 -13.77 -4.01 -5.50
CA ILE A 96 -12.41 -3.71 -5.04
C ILE A 96 -11.62 -5.00 -5.05
N GLU A 97 -10.42 -4.95 -5.63
CA GLU A 97 -9.49 -6.07 -5.64
C GLU A 97 -8.19 -5.66 -4.96
N VAL A 98 -7.66 -6.50 -4.06
CA VAL A 98 -6.27 -6.39 -3.60
C VAL A 98 -5.44 -7.48 -4.25
N PHE A 99 -4.25 -7.10 -4.70
CA PHE A 99 -3.32 -8.00 -5.40
C PHE A 99 -2.11 -8.27 -4.53
N GLY A 100 -1.77 -9.55 -4.37
CA GLY A 100 -0.43 -9.94 -3.97
C GLY A 100 0.40 -10.44 -5.15
N ALA A 101 1.49 -11.14 -4.87
CA ALA A 101 2.35 -11.71 -5.90
C ALA A 101 1.71 -12.89 -6.65
N THR A 102 0.83 -13.64 -5.99
CA THR A 102 0.26 -14.90 -6.48
C THR A 102 -1.24 -15.06 -6.23
N SER A 103 -1.84 -14.23 -5.38
CA SER A 103 -3.24 -14.26 -5.03
C SER A 103 -3.92 -12.90 -5.21
N THR A 104 -5.24 -12.95 -5.26
CA THR A 104 -6.11 -11.78 -5.37
C THR A 104 -7.32 -12.02 -4.49
N ALA A 105 -7.73 -11.00 -3.73
CA ALA A 105 -9.02 -11.00 -3.06
C ALA A 105 -9.89 -9.90 -3.64
N THR A 106 -11.12 -10.26 -3.98
CA THR A 106 -12.11 -9.38 -4.59
C THR A 106 -13.31 -9.26 -3.67
N GLN A 107 -13.78 -8.04 -3.45
CA GLN A 107 -15.03 -7.74 -2.78
C GLN A 107 -15.95 -6.94 -3.70
N PHE A 108 -17.26 -7.14 -3.55
CA PHE A 108 -18.30 -6.50 -4.34
C PHE A 108 -19.21 -5.65 -3.46
N ASN A 109 -19.59 -4.47 -3.95
CA ASN A 109 -20.34 -3.50 -3.15
C ASN A 109 -21.64 -4.13 -2.65
N ALA A 110 -21.90 -4.00 -1.34
CA ALA A 110 -23.08 -4.59 -0.73
C ALA A 110 -24.26 -3.59 -0.67
N THR A 111 -23.97 -2.30 -0.84
CA THR A 111 -24.93 -1.21 -0.69
C THR A 111 -24.89 -0.26 -1.89
N VAL A 112 -25.95 0.56 -2.01
CA VAL A 112 -26.11 1.59 -3.05
C VAL A 112 -26.56 2.87 -2.39
N SER A 113 -25.99 3.99 -2.80
CA SER A 113 -26.25 5.33 -2.28
C SER A 113 -26.04 5.45 -0.76
N ALA A 114 -25.18 4.61 -0.19
CA ALA A 114 -24.81 4.59 1.21
C ALA A 114 -23.29 4.53 1.34
N SER A 115 -22.76 5.15 2.40
CA SER A 115 -21.34 5.06 2.72
C SER A 115 -21.04 3.66 3.26
N GLU A 116 -20.00 3.04 2.71
CA GLU A 116 -19.50 1.73 3.08
C GLU A 116 -17.99 1.82 3.37
N THR A 117 -17.49 0.94 4.23
CA THR A 117 -16.06 0.87 4.54
C THR A 117 -15.60 -0.57 4.42
N TRP A 118 -14.57 -0.79 3.61
CA TRP A 118 -13.94 -2.09 3.49
C TRP A 118 -12.51 -2.05 3.95
N THR A 119 -12.11 -3.12 4.62
CA THR A 119 -10.74 -3.35 5.01
C THR A 119 -10.32 -4.69 4.44
N LEU A 120 -9.24 -4.70 3.65
CA LEU A 120 -8.58 -5.88 3.12
C LEU A 120 -7.16 -5.91 3.64
N SER A 121 -6.71 -7.06 4.12
CA SER A 121 -5.43 -7.24 4.77
C SER A 121 -4.63 -8.38 4.16
N THR A 122 -3.34 -8.42 4.46
CA THR A 122 -2.47 -9.57 4.14
C THR A 122 -3.00 -10.89 4.69
N GLY A 123 -3.82 -10.87 5.75
CA GLY A 123 -4.51 -12.05 6.27
C GLY A 123 -5.59 -12.62 5.34
N ASP A 124 -6.21 -11.77 4.53
CA ASP A 124 -7.28 -12.16 3.60
C ASP A 124 -6.74 -12.82 2.32
N ILE A 125 -5.56 -12.38 1.86
CA ILE A 125 -4.88 -12.94 0.67
C ILE A 125 -3.78 -13.95 0.99
N GLY A 126 -3.31 -14.00 2.24
CA GLY A 126 -2.25 -14.89 2.72
C GLY A 126 -0.82 -14.47 2.34
N GLU A 127 -0.63 -13.27 1.78
CA GLU A 127 0.64 -12.73 1.33
C GLU A 127 0.67 -11.20 1.39
N GLU A 128 1.80 -10.58 1.02
CA GLU A 128 1.97 -9.12 1.00
C GLU A 128 1.08 -8.47 -0.07
N ILE A 129 0.42 -7.36 0.28
CA ILE A 129 -0.35 -6.56 -0.68
C ILE A 129 0.63 -5.71 -1.50
N LEU A 130 0.53 -5.80 -2.82
CA LEU A 130 1.34 -5.03 -3.77
C LEU A 130 0.60 -3.81 -4.32
N GLY A 131 -0.74 -3.86 -4.30
CA GLY A 131 -1.60 -2.80 -4.77
C GLY A 131 -3.06 -3.23 -4.69
N PHE A 132 -3.95 -2.34 -5.10
CA PHE A 132 -5.37 -2.61 -5.17
C PHE A 132 -5.99 -1.89 -6.34
N SER A 133 -7.08 -2.43 -6.87
CA SER A 133 -7.84 -1.78 -7.93
C SER A 133 -9.29 -1.63 -7.55
N LEU A 134 -9.92 -0.72 -8.28
CA LEU A 134 -11.33 -0.50 -8.27
C LEU A 134 -11.88 -0.63 -9.68
N SER A 135 -12.96 -1.39 -9.85
CA SER A 135 -13.58 -1.56 -11.16
C SER A 135 -15.08 -1.29 -11.15
N SER A 136 -15.58 -0.73 -12.25
CA SER A 136 -17.00 -0.41 -12.48
C SER A 136 -17.65 0.48 -11.41
N PHE A 137 -16.86 1.32 -10.73
CA PHE A 137 -17.36 2.21 -9.70
C PHE A 137 -18.03 3.42 -10.31
N GLU A 138 -19.21 3.77 -9.81
CA GLU A 138 -19.88 5.04 -10.12
C GLU A 138 -20.22 5.74 -8.81
N GLY A 139 -19.30 6.53 -8.27
CA GLY A 139 -19.47 7.02 -6.91
C GLY A 139 -18.43 8.02 -6.46
N ARG A 140 -18.43 8.29 -5.16
CA ARG A 140 -17.41 9.13 -4.51
C ARG A 140 -16.49 8.31 -3.62
N PHE A 141 -15.19 8.54 -3.75
CA PHE A 141 -14.26 8.16 -2.70
C PHE A 141 -14.30 9.17 -1.57
N GLU A 142 -14.37 8.67 -0.34
CA GLU A 142 -14.42 9.49 0.86
C GLU A 142 -13.06 9.46 1.55
N ARG A 143 -12.49 8.27 1.73
CA ARG A 143 -11.18 8.09 2.37
C ARG A 143 -10.49 6.81 1.93
N ILE A 144 -9.17 6.86 1.81
CA ILE A 144 -8.30 5.69 1.69
C ILE A 144 -7.30 5.72 2.85
N THR A 145 -7.15 4.59 3.55
CA THR A 145 -6.12 4.41 4.58
C THR A 145 -5.30 3.18 4.25
N ILE A 146 -3.99 3.35 4.10
CA ILE A 146 -3.05 2.25 3.86
C ILE A 146 -2.12 2.14 5.05
N ASN A 147 -2.10 0.95 5.66
CA ASN A 147 -1.20 0.63 6.74
C ASN A 147 0.06 -0.04 6.19
N VAL A 148 1.19 0.65 6.31
CA VAL A 148 2.50 0.16 5.89
C VAL A 148 3.29 -0.21 7.12
N VAL A 149 3.80 -1.43 7.17
CA VAL A 149 4.58 -1.92 8.31
C VAL A 149 5.93 -2.49 7.88
N PRO A 150 6.91 -2.52 8.78
CA PRO A 150 8.19 -3.17 8.51
C PRO A 150 7.99 -4.67 8.36
N ALA A 151 8.62 -5.27 7.35
CA ALA A 151 8.73 -6.71 7.21
C ALA A 151 9.28 -7.32 8.50
N PRO A 152 8.65 -8.36 9.05
CA PRO A 152 9.16 -9.02 10.25
C PRO A 152 10.59 -9.50 9.97
N ALA A 153 11.52 -9.20 10.88
CA ALA A 153 12.89 -9.64 10.74
C ALA A 153 12.90 -11.17 10.61
N SER A 154 13.41 -11.69 9.49
CA SER A 154 13.55 -13.13 9.28
C SER A 154 14.56 -13.67 10.29
N ILE A 155 14.09 -14.24 11.40
CA ILE A 155 14.95 -14.89 12.38
C ILE A 155 15.38 -16.22 11.76
N LEU A 156 16.53 -16.24 11.10
CA LEU A 156 17.16 -17.48 10.70
C LEU A 156 17.70 -18.17 11.96
N VAL A 157 16.91 -19.07 12.55
CA VAL A 157 17.37 -19.93 13.65
C VAL A 157 18.29 -21.00 13.06
N LEU A 158 19.55 -20.65 12.83
CA LEU A 158 20.61 -21.64 12.70
C LEU A 158 20.85 -22.22 14.10
N MET A 159 20.47 -23.49 14.28
CA MET A 159 20.83 -24.31 15.43
C MET A 159 22.36 -24.23 15.64
N GLY A 160 22.81 -23.32 16.52
CA GLY A 160 24.22 -23.16 16.88
C GLY A 160 24.75 -21.73 17.06
N GLY A 161 23.99 -20.67 16.73
CA GLY A 161 24.42 -19.31 17.02
C GLY A 161 23.61 -18.24 16.29
N LEU A 162 23.22 -17.20 17.02
CA LEU A 162 22.52 -16.03 16.51
C LEU A 162 23.38 -15.33 15.44
N VAL A 163 23.06 -15.58 14.17
CA VAL A 163 23.60 -14.83 13.04
C VAL A 163 22.44 -14.08 12.42
N ALA A 164 22.39 -12.77 12.63
CA ALA A 164 21.50 -11.89 11.88
C ALA A 164 21.96 -11.87 10.42
N VAL A 165 21.27 -12.60 9.55
CA VAL A 165 21.53 -12.57 8.11
C VAL A 165 20.86 -11.34 7.52
N ARG A 166 21.64 -10.27 7.36
CA ARG A 166 21.30 -9.16 6.48
C ARG A 166 21.37 -9.68 5.04
N ARG A 167 20.21 -9.89 4.39
CA ARG A 167 20.18 -10.31 2.98
C ARG A 167 20.73 -9.15 2.13
N ARG A 168 21.90 -9.37 1.50
CA ARG A 168 22.41 -8.50 0.43
C ARG A 168 21.60 -8.78 -0.84
N ARG A 169 21.21 -7.73 -1.56
CA ARG A 169 20.83 -7.79 -2.98
C ARG A 169 22.00 -8.38 -3.78
#